data_AF-A0A4Y2L728-F1
#
_entry.id   AF-A0A4Y2L728-F1
#
_cell.length_a   1.000
_cell.length_b   1.000
_cell.length_c   1.000
_cell.angle_alpha   90.00
_cell.angle_beta   90.00
_cell.angle_gamma   90.00
#
_symmetry.space_group_name_H-M   'P 1'
#
loop_
_entity.id
_entity.type
_entity.pdbx_description
1 polymer ?
#
loop_
_entity_poly.entity_id
_entity_poly.type
_entity_poly.pdbx_seq_one_letter_code
_entity_poly.pdbx_strand_id
1 'polypeptide(L)'
;SSQKNCLRAGLFYKDTVGEFADTDQIAALKNSGLKQRWERVKDGKIFDMCGILHIDLGTQPRLLIIGMTIRMRLLKAKDEFALLAKSGAYRLQIENINLFIRKCDVSSSVVVGHEKVLEQSLVQMPFT
;
A
#
# COMPACT_ATOMS: atom_id res chain seq x y z
N SER A 1 15.87 -13.47 -2.43
CA SER A 1 16.71 -12.28 -2.65
C SER A 1 15.86 -11.03 -2.89
N SER A 2 14.96 -11.02 -3.90
CA SER A 2 14.06 -9.87 -4.18
C SER A 2 12.98 -9.57 -3.12
N GLN A 3 12.32 -10.60 -2.55
CA GLN A 3 11.27 -10.41 -1.54
C GLN A 3 11.74 -9.68 -0.26
N LYS A 4 12.99 -9.89 0.17
CA LYS A 4 13.52 -9.19 1.35
C LYS A 4 13.66 -7.68 1.10
N ASN A 5 13.95 -7.28 -0.14
CA ASN A 5 14.11 -5.90 -0.52
C ASN A 5 12.76 -5.17 -0.63
N CYS A 6 11.72 -5.82 -1.19
CA CYS A 6 10.40 -5.19 -1.28
C CYS A 6 9.75 -5.01 0.10
N LEU A 7 9.87 -5.99 0.99
CA LEU A 7 9.39 -5.87 2.37
C LEU A 7 10.11 -4.75 3.11
N ARG A 8 11.43 -4.63 2.91
CA ARG A 8 12.22 -3.56 3.54
C ARG A 8 11.84 -2.17 3.03
N ALA A 9 11.51 -2.04 1.74
CA ALA A 9 11.01 -0.79 1.15
C ALA A 9 9.67 -0.35 1.74
N GLY A 10 8.84 -1.30 2.19
CA GLY A 10 7.61 -1.04 2.94
C GLY A 10 7.80 -0.84 4.44
N LEU A 11 9.05 -0.65 4.91
CA LEU A 11 9.40 -0.56 6.33
C LEU A 11 8.96 -1.77 7.16
N PHE A 12 8.97 -2.97 6.56
CA PHE A 12 8.75 -4.19 7.31
C PHE A 12 10.02 -4.61 8.07
N TYR A 13 9.85 -4.88 9.35
CA TYR A 13 10.85 -5.43 10.26
C TYR A 13 10.21 -6.63 10.93
N LYS A 14 10.91 -7.77 10.96
CA LYS A 14 10.34 -8.98 11.56
C LYS A 14 10.23 -8.77 13.07
N ASP A 15 9.01 -8.89 13.57
CA ASP A 15 8.72 -8.78 15.00
C ASP A 15 9.20 -10.02 15.77
N THR A 16 9.44 -9.87 17.08
CA THR A 16 9.81 -10.98 17.97
C THR A 16 8.62 -11.92 18.16
N VAL A 17 8.85 -13.24 18.13
CA VAL A 17 7.80 -14.26 18.32
C VAL A 17 7.19 -14.09 19.72
N GLY A 18 5.86 -13.98 19.80
CA GLY A 18 5.13 -13.84 21.06
C GLY A 18 4.98 -12.39 21.56
N GLU A 19 5.61 -11.41 20.93
CA GLU A 19 5.61 -10.00 21.37
C GLU A 19 4.89 -9.06 20.40
N PHE A 20 4.07 -9.60 19.49
CA PHE A 20 3.38 -8.80 18.47
C PHE A 20 2.38 -7.79 19.05
N ALA A 21 1.75 -8.12 20.17
CA ALA A 21 0.79 -7.24 20.84
C ALA A 21 1.47 -6.09 21.63
N ASP A 22 2.80 -6.07 21.66
CA ASP A 22 3.52 -5.03 22.38
C ASP A 22 3.59 -3.73 21.58
N THR A 23 3.22 -2.63 22.24
CA THR A 23 3.15 -1.28 21.65
C THR A 23 4.14 -0.31 22.30
N ASP A 24 4.98 -0.82 23.20
CA ASP A 24 5.98 -0.03 23.92
C ASP A 24 7.36 -0.27 23.32
N GLN A 25 8.00 0.85 23.01
CA GLN A 25 9.18 0.92 22.15
C GLN A 25 10.46 1.05 22.99
N ILE A 26 10.33 1.24 24.32
CA ILE A 26 11.40 1.62 25.24
C ILE A 26 11.84 0.46 26.14
N ALA A 27 10.94 -0.47 26.49
CA ALA A 27 11.31 -1.56 27.41
C ALA A 27 12.24 -2.61 26.77
N ALA A 28 13.14 -3.17 27.59
CA ALA A 28 14.30 -3.96 27.15
C ALA A 28 13.99 -5.37 26.61
N LEU A 29 12.80 -5.92 26.88
CA LEU A 29 12.36 -7.27 26.50
C LEU A 29 11.14 -7.20 25.56
N LYS A 30 11.29 -6.49 24.44
CA LYS A 30 10.15 -6.18 23.55
C LYS A 30 10.49 -6.29 22.07
N ASN A 31 9.41 -6.33 21.30
CA ASN A 31 9.34 -6.51 19.86
C ASN A 31 10.47 -5.76 19.12
N SER A 32 11.47 -6.53 18.67
CA SER A 32 12.66 -6.01 18.00
C SER A 32 12.35 -5.34 16.65
N GLY A 33 11.25 -5.74 16.00
CA GLY A 33 10.78 -5.14 14.76
C GLY A 33 10.15 -3.76 15.00
N LEU A 34 9.38 -3.61 16.08
CA LEU A 34 8.84 -2.33 16.51
C LEU A 34 9.95 -1.33 16.87
N LYS A 35 10.94 -1.75 17.66
CA LYS A 35 12.07 -0.88 18.07
C LYS A 35 12.84 -0.33 16.86
N GLN A 36 13.12 -1.17 15.87
CA GLN A 36 13.84 -0.72 14.67
C GLN A 36 13.01 0.26 13.82
N ARG A 37 11.69 0.06 13.72
CA ARG A 37 10.79 1.03 13.07
C ARG A 37 10.81 2.37 13.81
N TRP A 38 10.74 2.34 15.14
CA TRP A 38 10.82 3.53 15.97
C TRP A 38 12.11 4.31 15.77
N GLU A 39 13.27 3.65 15.85
CA GLU A 39 14.58 4.28 15.71
C GLU A 39 14.76 5.00 14.37
N ARG A 40 14.08 4.52 13.32
CA ARG A 40 14.09 5.10 11.98
C ARG A 40 13.29 6.41 11.88
N VAL A 41 12.23 6.56 12.66
CA VAL A 41 11.22 7.64 12.54
C VAL A 41 11.25 8.61 13.73
N LYS A 42 11.83 8.21 14.87
CA LYS A 42 11.95 9.05 16.06
C LYS A 42 12.60 10.40 15.74
N ASP A 43 12.31 11.39 16.58
CA ASP A 43 12.78 12.77 16.43
C ASP A 43 12.22 13.49 15.19
N GLY A 44 11.09 13.01 14.64
CA GLY A 44 10.41 13.66 13.51
C GLY A 44 11.13 13.45 12.17
N LYS A 45 11.89 12.36 12.03
CA LYS A 45 12.60 12.05 10.80
C LYS A 45 11.63 11.74 9.67
N ILE A 46 11.86 12.37 8.53
CA ILE A 46 11.18 12.03 7.27
C ILE A 46 11.70 10.67 6.79
N PHE A 47 10.78 9.84 6.32
CA PHE A 47 11.10 8.55 5.74
C PHE A 47 10.27 8.32 4.50
N ASP A 48 10.83 7.57 3.55
CA ASP A 48 10.13 7.13 2.35
C ASP A 48 9.74 5.66 2.50
N MET A 49 8.54 5.34 2.03
CA MET A 49 8.08 3.96 1.93
C MET A 49 7.48 3.69 0.55
N CYS A 50 7.70 2.48 0.04
CA CYS A 50 7.13 2.02 -1.22
C CYS A 50 6.56 0.62 -1.02
N GLY A 51 5.34 0.41 -1.49
CA GLY A 51 4.63 -0.85 -1.33
C GLY A 51 3.50 -0.98 -2.34
N ILE A 52 2.92 -2.17 -2.39
CA ILE A 52 1.74 -2.45 -3.21
C ILE A 52 0.52 -1.92 -2.46
N LEU A 53 -0.35 -1.22 -3.18
CA LEU A 53 -1.66 -0.87 -2.65
C LEU A 53 -2.55 -2.12 -2.67
N HIS A 54 -2.82 -2.69 -1.49
CA HIS A 54 -3.67 -3.87 -1.34
C HIS A 54 -5.15 -3.49 -1.46
N ILE A 55 -5.61 -3.41 -2.71
CA ILE A 55 -7.02 -3.19 -3.07
C ILE A 55 -7.45 -4.27 -4.06
N ASP A 56 -8.72 -4.64 -4.05
CA ASP A 56 -9.25 -5.71 -4.92
C ASP A 56 -9.07 -5.39 -6.41
N LEU A 57 -9.14 -4.09 -6.76
CA LEU A 57 -8.86 -3.59 -8.10
C LEU A 57 -7.43 -3.88 -8.59
N GLY A 58 -6.47 -3.96 -7.67
CA GLY A 58 -5.06 -4.21 -7.97
C GLY A 58 -4.68 -5.69 -7.98
N THR A 59 -5.57 -6.56 -7.47
CA THR A 59 -5.35 -8.01 -7.37
C THR A 59 -6.20 -8.81 -8.35
N GLN A 60 -7.15 -8.18 -9.05
CA GLN A 60 -7.92 -8.86 -10.09
C GLN A 60 -7.03 -9.37 -11.25
N PRO A 61 -7.40 -10.50 -11.88
CA PRO A 61 -6.62 -11.08 -12.98
C PRO A 61 -6.83 -10.34 -14.32
N ARG A 62 -7.76 -9.39 -14.40
CA ARG A 62 -8.14 -8.69 -15.64
C ARG A 62 -7.56 -7.29 -15.69
N LEU A 63 -7.13 -6.88 -16.88
CA LEU A 63 -6.74 -5.51 -17.15
C LEU A 63 -7.96 -4.60 -17.20
N LEU A 64 -7.76 -3.34 -16.82
CA LEU A 64 -8.76 -2.30 -16.98
C LEU A 64 -8.93 -1.97 -18.46
N ILE A 65 -10.18 -1.74 -18.88
CA ILE A 65 -10.49 -1.35 -20.26
C ILE A 65 -9.94 0.05 -20.51
N ILE A 66 -9.37 0.25 -21.70
CA ILE A 66 -8.83 1.52 -22.14
C ILE A 66 -9.96 2.56 -22.19
N GLY A 67 -9.70 3.77 -21.67
CA GLY A 67 -10.69 4.85 -21.65
C GLY A 67 -11.59 4.90 -20.42
N MET A 68 -11.47 3.96 -19.48
CA MET A 68 -12.19 4.04 -18.20
C MET A 68 -11.60 5.13 -17.28
N THR A 69 -12.46 5.98 -16.72
CA THR A 69 -12.07 6.93 -15.67
C THR A 69 -12.24 6.27 -14.30
N ILE A 70 -11.17 6.18 -13.51
CA ILE A 70 -11.19 5.64 -12.15
C ILE A 70 -10.93 6.76 -11.16
N ARG A 71 -11.86 6.93 -10.21
CA ARG A 71 -11.70 7.87 -9.11
C ARG A 71 -11.42 7.09 -7.83
N MET A 72 -10.24 7.28 -7.27
CA MET A 72 -9.84 6.67 -6.00
C MET A 72 -9.71 7.74 -4.92
N ARG A 73 -10.20 7.46 -3.71
CA ARG A 73 -10.01 8.29 -2.52
C ARG A 73 -9.34 7.45 -1.45
N LEU A 74 -8.11 7.81 -1.10
CA LEU A 74 -7.37 7.18 0.00
C LEU A 74 -7.55 8.03 1.25
N LEU A 75 -8.02 7.42 2.34
CA LEU A 75 -8.22 8.08 3.61
C LEU A 75 -7.11 7.63 4.58
N LYS A 76 -6.41 8.59 5.17
CA LYS A 76 -5.41 8.27 6.19
C LYS A 76 -6.09 7.77 7.45
N ALA A 77 -5.63 6.65 7.99
CA ALA A 77 -6.05 6.18 9.29
C ALA A 77 -5.63 7.16 10.41
N LYS A 78 -6.19 6.98 11.61
CA LYS A 78 -5.76 7.70 12.82
C LYS A 78 -4.29 7.38 13.10
N ASP A 79 -3.54 8.37 13.60
CA ASP A 79 -2.09 8.26 13.83
C ASP A 79 -1.75 7.15 14.82
N GLU A 80 -2.55 6.99 15.87
CA GLU A 80 -2.44 5.92 16.87
C GLU A 80 -2.47 4.54 16.22
N PHE A 81 -3.39 4.33 15.28
CA PHE A 81 -3.52 3.07 14.55
C PHE A 81 -2.39 2.88 13.55
N ALA A 82 -2.04 3.92 12.79
CA ALA A 82 -1.01 3.85 11.76
C ALA A 82 0.39 3.56 12.33
N LEU A 83 0.69 4.08 13.52
CA LEU A 83 2.00 3.94 14.16
C LEU A 83 2.08 2.76 15.15
N LEU A 84 0.97 2.10 15.46
CA LEU A 84 0.88 1.06 16.51
C LEU A 84 1.51 1.50 17.85
N ALA A 85 1.44 2.79 18.13
CA ALA A 85 2.06 3.40 19.30
C ALA A 85 1.02 3.59 20.41
N LYS A 86 1.41 3.29 21.65
CA LYS A 86 0.60 3.64 22.83
C LYS A 86 0.34 5.16 22.84
N SER A 87 -0.88 5.55 23.24
CA SER A 87 -1.34 6.95 23.19
C SER A 87 -0.28 7.94 23.70
N GLY A 88 0.05 8.91 22.87
CA GLY A 88 1.03 9.97 23.11
C GLY A 88 0.94 11.02 22.01
N ALA A 89 1.72 12.11 22.10
CA ALA A 89 1.73 13.21 21.12
C ALA A 89 2.46 12.84 19.80
N TYR A 90 2.17 11.66 19.25
CA TYR A 90 2.70 11.25 17.94
C TYR A 90 1.85 11.84 16.84
N ARG A 91 2.50 12.41 15.82
CA ARG A 91 1.85 12.96 14.64
C ARG A 91 2.46 12.32 13.40
N LEU A 92 1.61 11.77 12.54
CA LEU A 92 2.02 11.29 11.23
C LEU A 92 1.52 12.26 10.16
N GLN A 93 2.46 12.95 9.51
CA GLN A 93 2.18 13.86 8.41
C GLN A 93 2.68 13.24 7.10
N ILE A 94 1.84 13.35 6.06
CA ILE A 94 2.18 12.89 4.72
C ILE A 94 2.67 14.10 3.94
N GLU A 95 3.96 14.09 3.58
CA GLU A 95 4.57 15.15 2.77
C GLU A 95 4.28 14.96 1.27
N ASN A 96 4.40 13.73 0.76
CA ASN A 96 4.17 13.41 -0.65
C ASN A 96 3.64 11.98 -0.82
N ILE A 97 2.76 11.75 -1.80
CA ILE A 97 2.26 10.43 -2.21
C ILE A 97 2.29 10.36 -3.73
N ASN A 98 2.94 9.31 -4.25
CA ASN A 98 2.92 8.96 -5.66
C ASN A 98 2.29 7.58 -5.86
N LEU A 99 1.37 7.47 -6.82
CA LEU A 99 0.77 6.19 -7.23
C LEU A 99 1.30 5.80 -8.62
N PHE A 100 2.01 4.68 -8.69
CA PHE A 100 2.53 4.14 -9.93
C PHE A 100 1.59 3.07 -10.48
N ILE A 101 1.08 3.28 -11.69
CA ILE A 101 0.19 2.33 -12.39
C ILE A 101 0.94 1.80 -13.60
N ARG A 102 0.93 0.47 -13.78
CA ARG A 102 1.52 -0.16 -14.97
C ARG A 102 0.50 -0.10 -16.11
N LYS A 103 0.91 0.48 -17.24
CA LYS A 103 0.17 0.43 -18.50
C LYS A 103 0.64 -0.77 -19.32
N CYS A 104 -0.30 -1.48 -19.93
CA CYS A 104 -0.03 -2.55 -20.89
C CYS A 104 -0.48 -2.08 -22.27
N ASP A 105 0.42 -2.15 -23.26
CA ASP A 105 0.07 -1.85 -24.65
C ASP A 105 -0.49 -3.11 -25.30
N VAL A 106 -1.67 -2.99 -25.91
CA VAL A 106 -2.41 -4.09 -26.52
C VAL A 106 -2.48 -3.87 -28.03
N SER A 107 -2.52 -4.96 -28.82
CA SER A 107 -2.62 -4.83 -30.29
C SER A 107 -3.88 -4.08 -30.72
N SER A 108 -3.80 -3.36 -31.83
CA SER A 108 -4.90 -2.56 -32.37
C SER A 108 -6.16 -3.39 -32.63
N SER A 109 -6.03 -4.63 -33.10
CA SER A 109 -7.16 -5.52 -33.36
C SER A 109 -7.98 -5.82 -32.09
N VAL A 110 -7.34 -5.90 -30.92
CA VAL A 110 -8.03 -6.11 -29.63
C VAL A 110 -8.76 -4.85 -29.20
N VAL A 111 -8.15 -3.67 -29.40
CA VAL A 111 -8.78 -2.38 -29.08
C VAL A 111 -10.05 -2.18 -29.90
N VAL A 112 -9.99 -2.41 -31.21
CA VAL A 112 -11.17 -2.34 -32.11
C VAL A 112 -12.23 -3.37 -31.71
N GLY A 113 -11.81 -4.56 -31.29
CA GLY A 113 -12.73 -5.57 -30.76
C GLY A 113 -13.46 -5.09 -29.50
N HIS A 114 -12.75 -4.46 -28.56
CA HIS A 114 -13.35 -3.88 -27.37
C HIS A 114 -14.32 -2.75 -27.70
N GLU A 115 -13.97 -1.84 -28.61
CA GLU A 115 -14.85 -0.73 -29.04
C GLU A 115 -16.19 -1.24 -29.56
N LYS A 116 -16.17 -2.24 -30.47
CA LYS A 116 -17.40 -2.84 -31.02
C LYS A 116 -18.29 -3.50 -29.95
N VAL A 117 -17.68 -4.15 -28.95
CA VAL A 117 -18.43 -4.78 -27.86
C VAL A 117 -19.04 -3.74 -26.93
N LEU A 118 -18.34 -2.63 -26.68
CA LEU A 118 -18.82 -1.52 -25.84
C LEU A 118 -19.96 -0.74 -26.50
N GLU A 119 -20.01 -0.68 -27.83
CA GLU A 119 -21.16 -0.12 -28.57
C GLU A 119 -22.43 -0.96 -28.41
N GLN A 120 -22.28 -2.28 -28.29
CA GLN A 120 -23.40 -3.22 -28.29
C GLN A 120 -23.91 -3.55 -26.88
N SER A 121 -23.04 -3.47 -25.87
CA SER A 121 -23.35 -3.97 -24.54
C SER A 121 -22.57 -3.24 -23.45
N LEU A 122 -23.19 -3.14 -22.28
CA LEU A 122 -22.52 -2.64 -21.09
C LEU A 122 -21.60 -3.72 -20.52
N VAL A 123 -20.31 -3.41 -20.43
CA VAL A 123 -19.33 -4.35 -19.87
C VAL A 123 -19.39 -4.29 -18.34
N GLN A 124 -19.73 -5.41 -17.72
CA GLN A 124 -19.63 -5.59 -16.27
C GLN A 124 -18.23 -6.06 -15.92
N MET A 125 -17.47 -5.20 -15.23
CA MET A 125 -16.19 -5.57 -14.67
C MET A 125 -16.42 -6.19 -13.29
N PRO A 126 -16.05 -7.46 -13.07
CA PRO A 126 -16.19 -8.07 -11.75
C PRO A 126 -15.18 -7.43 -10.80
N PHE A 127 -15.68 -6.64 -9.87
CA PHE A 127 -14.95 -6.28 -8.67
C PHE A 127 -15.41 -7.27 -7.60
N THR A 128 -14.53 -8.17 -7.17
CA THR A 128 -14.77 -8.99 -5.97
C THR A 128 -14.75 -8.12 -4.74
#